data_AF-A0A151F1C9-F1
#
_entry.id   AF-A0A151F1C9-F1
#
_cell.length_a   1.000
_cell.length_b   1.000
_cell.length_c   1.000
_cell.angle_alpha   90.00
_cell.angle_beta   90.00
_cell.angle_gamma   90.00
#
_symmetry.space_group_name_H-M   'P 1'
#
loop_
_entity.id
_entity.type
_entity.pdbx_description
1 polymer ?
#
loop_
_entity_poly.entity_id
_entity_poly.type
_entity_poly.pdbx_seq_one_letter_code
_entity_poly.pdbx_strand_id
1 'polypeptide(L)'
;MVMDAIDCLSKWMEETNFFNDQKKLDTVYYLMQGLTYRQIAEKIDKQISYVQRVMNFLRDNDLLFWGRWSPNVYRIGMKKSIAFLDWEDRDVPVKENYKYTTYVHQAQMENAKVIVIYTYLNEDESEIKGDIGEPITPFYYTHTRFTVPFFKKINLVEEFYDKFGSMKNDKEILIGTPSFEAESVYDDPITIHICKYAELLPELTPGILTEKLDQDFKNHKGIEISYDKVRITLNRMKEEEVIFPRNALNFERLSYQAALVRIKTKEIYRIMGTFNEFNLLTRMALTPDQDTFYLFIQYPFYQFPDAMEILAELDPTHKAYIETKFVFSDTIYYQWSLEKFLKSRCRG
;
A
#
# COMPACT_ATOMS: atom_id res chain seq x y z
N MET A 1 22.76 -16.35 10.35
CA MET A 1 23.07 -16.34 8.90
C MET A 1 22.20 -15.41 8.05
N VAL A 2 20.87 -15.31 8.23
CA VAL A 2 20.08 -14.26 7.52
C VAL A 2 20.15 -12.90 8.25
N MET A 3 20.13 -12.89 9.59
CA MET A 3 20.31 -11.66 10.38
C MET A 3 21.66 -10.96 10.10
N ASP A 4 22.76 -11.72 10.02
CA ASP A 4 24.10 -11.15 9.79
C ASP A 4 24.21 -10.39 8.45
N ALA A 5 23.45 -10.81 7.43
CA ALA A 5 23.44 -10.15 6.12
C ALA A 5 22.54 -8.89 6.10
N ILE A 6 21.40 -8.92 6.82
CA ILE A 6 20.51 -7.76 6.97
C ILE A 6 21.17 -6.68 7.81
N ASP A 7 21.88 -7.06 8.88
CA ASP A 7 22.65 -6.14 9.71
C ASP A 7 23.82 -5.51 8.92
N CYS A 8 24.50 -6.28 8.08
CA CYS A 8 25.55 -5.77 7.20
C CYS A 8 25.02 -4.76 6.16
N LEU A 9 23.86 -5.03 5.55
CA LEU A 9 23.23 -4.12 4.59
C LEU A 9 22.67 -2.88 5.28
N SER A 10 22.03 -3.02 6.44
CA SER A 10 21.52 -1.89 7.22
C SER A 10 22.67 -0.98 7.65
N LYS A 11 23.77 -1.55 8.16
CA LYS A 11 24.98 -0.81 8.50
C LYS A 11 25.65 -0.14 7.30
N TRP A 12 25.69 -0.83 6.15
CA TRP A 12 26.19 -0.21 4.92
C TRP A 12 25.29 0.96 4.48
N MET A 13 23.96 0.83 4.61
CA MET A 13 22.98 1.87 4.28
C MET A 13 23.04 3.05 5.25
N GLU A 14 23.30 2.81 6.54
CA GLU A 14 23.64 3.81 7.56
C GLU A 14 24.87 4.62 7.18
N GLU A 15 25.89 3.95 6.64
CA GLU A 15 27.14 4.57 6.17
C GLU A 15 26.96 5.32 4.84
N THR A 16 25.89 5.05 4.08
CA THR A 16 25.58 5.85 2.90
C THR A 16 25.08 7.24 3.30
N ASN A 17 25.53 8.27 2.59
CA ASN A 17 24.95 9.61 2.72
C ASN A 17 23.55 9.72 2.07
N PHE A 18 22.82 8.61 1.88
CA PHE A 18 21.49 8.65 1.28
C PHE A 18 20.45 9.13 2.30
N PHE A 19 20.33 8.42 3.42
CA PHE A 19 19.36 8.72 4.48
C PHE A 19 19.76 9.90 5.39
N ASN A 20 20.93 10.49 5.14
CA ASN A 20 21.43 11.67 5.84
C ASN A 20 21.32 12.96 4.98
N ASP A 21 20.81 12.86 3.75
CA ASP A 21 20.63 14.00 2.83
C ASP A 21 19.15 14.36 2.71
N GLN A 22 18.77 15.50 3.31
CA GLN A 22 17.37 15.95 3.31
C GLN A 22 16.79 16.13 1.91
N LYS A 23 17.58 16.54 0.90
CA LYS A 23 17.05 16.68 -0.47
C LYS A 23 16.70 15.32 -1.07
N LYS A 24 17.44 14.26 -0.74
CA LYS A 24 17.07 12.90 -1.16
C LYS A 24 15.80 12.45 -0.45
N LEU A 25 15.70 12.67 0.86
CA LEU A 25 14.51 12.32 1.66
C LEU A 25 13.25 13.06 1.20
N ASP A 26 13.36 14.36 0.91
CA ASP A 26 12.27 15.14 0.32
C ASP A 26 11.89 14.60 -1.07
N THR A 27 12.88 14.16 -1.86
CA THR A 27 12.62 13.49 -3.15
C THR A 27 11.83 12.19 -2.94
N VAL A 28 12.19 11.36 -1.95
CA VAL A 28 11.48 10.13 -1.61
C VAL A 28 10.03 10.44 -1.21
N TYR A 29 9.82 11.41 -0.33
CA TYR A 29 8.51 11.85 0.10
C TYR A 29 7.61 12.22 -1.08
N TYR A 30 8.08 13.10 -1.98
CA TYR A 30 7.29 13.51 -3.14
C TYR A 30 7.10 12.39 -4.18
N LEU A 31 8.06 11.47 -4.31
CA LEU A 31 7.89 10.28 -5.14
C LEU A 31 6.74 9.42 -4.63
N MET A 32 6.64 9.20 -3.31
CA MET A 32 5.57 8.38 -2.74
C MET A 32 4.19 9.05 -2.85
N GLN A 33 4.14 10.38 -2.86
CA GLN A 33 2.93 11.15 -3.14
C GLN A 33 2.48 11.10 -4.62
N GLY A 34 3.17 10.36 -5.48
CA GLY A 34 2.77 10.17 -6.88
C GLY A 34 3.12 11.34 -7.80
N LEU A 35 3.96 12.29 -7.36
CA LEU A 35 4.41 13.40 -8.22
C LEU A 35 5.30 12.88 -9.36
N THR A 36 5.25 13.59 -10.50
CA THR A 36 6.14 13.34 -11.64
C THR A 36 7.54 13.85 -11.36
N TYR A 37 8.57 13.30 -12.01
CA TYR A 37 9.95 13.74 -11.79
C TYR A 37 10.18 15.23 -12.05
N ARG A 38 9.43 15.82 -12.98
CA ARG A 38 9.48 17.26 -13.26
C ARG A 38 8.97 18.08 -12.07
N GLN A 39 7.78 17.78 -11.57
CA GLN A 39 7.19 18.47 -10.42
C GLN A 39 8.09 18.36 -9.17
N ILE A 40 8.71 17.20 -8.97
CA ILE A 40 9.63 16.98 -7.85
C ILE A 40 10.89 17.83 -8.03
N ALA A 41 11.52 17.76 -9.21
CA ALA A 41 12.73 18.51 -9.53
C ALA A 41 12.55 20.03 -9.31
N GLU A 42 11.40 20.58 -9.70
CA GLU A 42 11.00 21.96 -9.43
C GLU A 42 10.87 22.25 -7.93
N LYS A 43 10.21 21.37 -7.16
CA LYS A 43 10.01 21.55 -5.71
C LYS A 43 11.29 21.50 -4.89
N ILE A 44 12.28 20.68 -5.27
CA ILE A 44 13.54 20.50 -4.52
C ILE A 44 14.70 21.33 -5.06
N ASP A 45 14.46 22.12 -6.11
CA ASP A 45 15.46 22.90 -6.84
C ASP A 45 16.64 22.03 -7.30
N LYS A 46 16.33 21.05 -8.15
CA LYS A 46 17.28 20.13 -8.80
C LYS A 46 16.85 19.82 -10.23
N GLN A 47 17.72 19.13 -10.96
CA GLN A 47 17.39 18.61 -12.29
C GLN A 47 16.59 17.30 -12.21
N ILE A 48 15.80 17.00 -13.24
CA ILE A 48 15.06 15.72 -13.38
C ILE A 48 16.00 14.51 -13.22
N SER A 49 17.24 14.60 -13.71
CA SER A 49 18.24 13.54 -13.59
C SER A 49 18.61 13.22 -12.13
N TYR A 50 18.50 14.18 -11.22
CA TYR A 50 18.69 13.96 -9.79
C TYR A 50 17.58 13.08 -9.21
N VAL A 51 16.33 13.39 -9.53
CA VAL A 51 15.15 12.61 -9.08
C VAL A 51 15.23 11.17 -9.61
N GLN A 52 15.61 11.00 -10.88
CA GLN A 52 15.84 9.69 -11.49
C GLN A 52 16.92 8.89 -10.76
N ARG A 53 18.03 9.51 -10.36
CA ARG A 53 19.09 8.84 -9.59
C ARG A 53 18.59 8.38 -8.21
N VAL A 54 17.76 9.18 -7.55
CA VAL A 54 17.13 8.78 -6.28
C VAL A 54 16.20 7.58 -6.48
N MET A 55 15.32 7.62 -7.50
CA MET A 55 14.44 6.50 -7.80
C MET A 55 15.23 5.22 -8.16
N ASN A 56 16.28 5.35 -8.98
CA ASN A 56 17.15 4.22 -9.34
C ASN A 56 17.81 3.64 -8.08
N PHE A 57 18.34 4.49 -7.19
CA PHE A 57 18.89 4.02 -5.92
C PHE A 57 17.87 3.21 -5.11
N LEU A 58 16.64 3.70 -4.95
CA LEU A 58 15.61 2.98 -4.21
C LEU A 58 15.29 1.61 -4.86
N ARG A 59 15.16 1.56 -6.18
CA ARG A 59 14.86 0.33 -6.92
C ARG A 59 16.02 -0.67 -6.85
N ASP A 60 17.23 -0.20 -7.13
CA ASP A 60 18.41 -1.05 -7.27
C ASP A 60 18.85 -1.64 -5.90
N ASN A 61 18.29 -1.15 -4.80
CA ASN A 61 18.51 -1.64 -3.43
C ASN A 61 17.26 -2.29 -2.79
N ASP A 62 16.27 -2.70 -3.59
CA ASP A 62 15.02 -3.34 -3.13
C ASP A 62 14.23 -2.53 -2.07
N LEU A 63 14.35 -1.20 -2.08
CA LEU A 63 13.66 -0.31 -1.13
C LEU A 63 12.26 0.12 -1.58
N LEU A 64 11.76 -0.51 -2.65
CA LEU A 64 10.45 -0.26 -3.21
C LEU A 64 9.72 -1.56 -3.45
N PHE A 65 8.49 -1.65 -2.98
CA PHE A 65 7.51 -2.52 -3.60
C PHE A 65 7.25 -2.06 -5.04
N TRP A 66 6.80 -2.99 -5.88
CA TRP A 66 6.39 -2.67 -7.25
C TRP A 66 5.27 -1.63 -7.21
N GLY A 67 5.09 -0.86 -8.28
CA GLY A 67 4.08 0.20 -8.47
C GLY A 67 3.96 1.29 -7.40
N ARG A 68 3.59 2.51 -7.79
CA ARG A 68 3.40 3.66 -6.84
C ARG A 68 1.95 4.12 -6.68
N TRP A 69 1.02 3.37 -7.26
CA TRP A 69 -0.40 3.69 -7.22
C TRP A 69 -1.19 2.49 -6.70
N SER A 70 -2.25 2.76 -5.95
CA SER A 70 -3.20 1.75 -5.49
C SER A 70 -4.55 2.00 -6.13
N PRO A 71 -5.23 0.97 -6.65
CA PRO A 71 -6.62 1.07 -7.06
C PRO A 71 -7.53 1.16 -5.83
N ASN A 72 -8.57 1.98 -5.93
CA ASN A 72 -9.73 1.88 -5.06
C ASN A 72 -10.64 0.78 -5.59
N VAL A 73 -10.57 -0.40 -4.97
CA VAL A 73 -11.24 -1.60 -5.48
C VAL A 73 -12.76 -1.46 -5.52
N TYR A 74 -13.35 -0.66 -4.63
CA TYR A 74 -14.79 -0.38 -4.61
C TYR A 74 -15.24 0.46 -5.80
N ARG A 75 -14.40 1.41 -6.25
CA ARG A 75 -14.67 2.22 -7.46
C ARG A 75 -14.60 1.40 -8.75
N ILE A 76 -14.02 0.21 -8.72
CA ILE A 76 -14.02 -0.73 -9.85
C ILE A 76 -14.93 -1.95 -9.63
N GLY A 77 -15.87 -1.85 -8.69
CA GLY A 77 -16.92 -2.85 -8.50
C GLY A 77 -16.46 -4.11 -7.74
N MET A 78 -15.36 -4.02 -7.00
CA MET A 78 -14.82 -5.11 -6.20
C MET A 78 -14.92 -4.81 -4.71
N LYS A 79 -14.91 -5.87 -3.91
CA LYS A 79 -14.83 -5.85 -2.45
C LYS A 79 -13.44 -6.26 -1.99
N LYS A 80 -13.12 -5.93 -0.74
CA LYS A 80 -11.90 -6.37 -0.07
C LYS A 80 -12.24 -6.90 1.32
N SER A 81 -11.58 -7.96 1.73
CA SER A 81 -11.71 -8.52 3.08
C SER A 81 -10.37 -8.98 3.61
N ILE A 82 -10.30 -9.16 4.94
CA ILE A 82 -9.11 -9.67 5.63
C ILE A 82 -9.48 -10.81 6.58
N ALA A 83 -8.77 -11.92 6.45
CA ALA A 83 -8.94 -13.11 7.27
C ALA A 83 -7.66 -13.43 8.04
N PHE A 84 -7.82 -14.03 9.22
CA PHE A 84 -6.73 -14.48 10.09
C PHE A 84 -6.85 -15.98 10.31
N LEU A 85 -6.27 -16.75 9.41
CA LEU A 85 -6.40 -18.20 9.40
C LEU A 85 -5.42 -18.84 10.40
N ASP A 86 -5.80 -20.00 10.90
CA ASP A 86 -4.87 -20.87 11.62
C ASP A 86 -3.81 -21.43 10.68
N TRP A 87 -2.63 -21.76 11.22
CA TRP A 87 -1.50 -22.25 10.43
C TRP A 87 -1.81 -23.56 9.67
N GLU A 88 -2.77 -24.34 10.13
CA GLU A 88 -3.24 -25.54 9.45
C GLU A 88 -3.91 -25.25 8.09
N ASP A 89 -4.58 -24.10 7.97
CA ASP A 89 -5.29 -23.66 6.76
C ASP A 89 -4.44 -22.79 5.83
N ARG A 90 -3.13 -22.67 6.09
CA ARG A 90 -2.20 -21.78 5.36
C ARG A 90 -2.17 -21.95 3.84
N ASP A 91 -2.56 -23.11 3.34
CA ASP A 91 -2.53 -23.44 1.92
C ASP A 91 -3.82 -23.07 1.17
N VAL A 92 -4.95 -22.92 1.88
CA VAL A 92 -6.27 -22.64 1.29
C VAL A 92 -6.27 -21.38 0.42
N PRO A 93 -5.70 -20.24 0.86
CA PRO A 93 -5.69 -19.01 0.05
C PRO A 93 -5.03 -19.20 -1.32
N VAL A 94 -3.88 -19.87 -1.35
CA VAL A 94 -3.05 -19.98 -2.55
C VAL A 94 -3.51 -21.12 -3.47
N LYS A 95 -4.06 -22.21 -2.92
CA LYS A 95 -4.49 -23.37 -3.73
C LYS A 95 -5.92 -23.26 -4.23
N GLU A 96 -6.84 -22.80 -3.37
CA GLU A 96 -8.28 -22.84 -3.65
C GLU A 96 -8.82 -21.47 -4.04
N ASN A 97 -8.25 -20.39 -3.49
CA ASN A 97 -8.71 -19.01 -3.70
C ASN A 97 -7.72 -18.15 -4.50
N TYR A 98 -6.87 -18.75 -5.34
CA TYR A 98 -5.78 -18.04 -6.02
C TYR A 98 -6.23 -16.83 -6.86
N LYS A 99 -7.46 -16.83 -7.38
CA LYS A 99 -8.02 -15.71 -8.17
C LYS A 99 -8.41 -14.50 -7.32
N TYR A 100 -8.64 -14.71 -6.02
CA TYR A 100 -9.16 -13.69 -5.11
C TYR A 100 -8.09 -13.25 -4.11
N THR A 101 -7.06 -14.05 -3.90
CA THR A 101 -5.99 -13.79 -2.94
C THR A 101 -5.01 -12.76 -3.48
N THR A 102 -4.87 -11.62 -2.79
CA THR A 102 -3.94 -10.55 -3.16
C THR A 102 -2.74 -10.44 -2.22
N TYR A 103 -2.84 -11.01 -1.02
CA TYR A 103 -1.80 -10.98 -0.01
C TYR A 103 -1.91 -12.18 0.93
N VAL A 104 -0.77 -12.80 1.24
CA VAL A 104 -0.62 -13.84 2.27
C VAL A 104 0.68 -13.62 3.03
N HIS A 105 0.57 -13.52 4.36
CA HIS A 105 1.72 -13.36 5.23
C HIS A 105 1.56 -14.24 6.48
N GLN A 106 2.63 -14.93 6.88
CA GLN A 106 2.70 -15.57 8.19
C GLN A 106 2.92 -14.54 9.30
N ALA A 107 2.04 -14.52 10.30
CA ALA A 107 2.17 -13.62 11.43
C ALA A 107 2.22 -14.36 12.77
N GLN A 108 2.89 -13.75 13.74
CA GLN A 108 2.91 -14.18 15.13
C GLN A 108 1.94 -13.31 15.94
N MET A 109 1.04 -13.96 16.67
CA MET A 109 0.23 -13.37 17.74
C MET A 109 0.47 -14.20 19.01
N GLU A 110 -0.58 -14.66 19.71
CA GLU A 110 -0.46 -15.71 20.74
C GLU A 110 0.01 -17.03 20.11
N ASN A 111 -0.56 -17.35 18.94
CA ASN A 111 -0.19 -18.49 18.10
C ASN A 111 0.21 -18.01 16.70
N ALA A 112 0.85 -18.89 15.93
CA ALA A 112 1.14 -18.63 14.53
C ALA A 112 -0.18 -18.56 13.72
N LYS A 113 -0.34 -17.49 12.95
CA LYS A 113 -1.50 -17.21 12.10
C LYS A 113 -1.05 -16.92 10.67
N VAL A 114 -2.01 -16.94 9.76
CA VAL A 114 -1.84 -16.49 8.37
C VAL A 114 -2.79 -15.33 8.11
N ILE A 115 -2.22 -14.16 7.83
CA ILE A 115 -2.97 -12.99 7.37
C ILE A 115 -3.24 -13.19 5.88
N VAL A 116 -4.50 -13.05 5.49
CA VAL A 116 -4.92 -13.19 4.10
C VAL A 116 -5.78 -12.00 3.73
N ILE A 117 -5.50 -11.40 2.57
CA ILE A 117 -6.35 -10.35 2.00
C ILE A 117 -6.95 -10.83 0.69
N TYR A 118 -8.28 -10.90 0.67
CA TYR A 118 -9.04 -11.21 -0.53
C TYR A 118 -9.54 -9.93 -1.20
N THR A 119 -9.49 -9.89 -2.53
CA THR A 119 -10.10 -8.85 -3.38
C THR A 119 -10.91 -9.55 -4.47
N TYR A 120 -12.22 -9.31 -4.53
CA TYR A 120 -13.14 -10.12 -5.34
C TYR A 120 -14.35 -9.31 -5.82
N LEU A 121 -15.01 -9.76 -6.89
CA LEU A 121 -16.28 -9.17 -7.33
C LEU A 121 -17.40 -9.54 -6.37
N ASN A 122 -18.39 -8.67 -6.19
CA ASN A 122 -19.51 -8.92 -5.27
C ASN A 122 -20.25 -10.24 -5.56
N GLU A 123 -20.46 -10.57 -6.83
CA GLU A 123 -21.11 -11.81 -7.25
C GLU A 123 -20.27 -13.08 -7.01
N ASP A 124 -18.95 -12.95 -6.89
CA ASP A 124 -18.02 -14.07 -6.73
C ASP A 124 -17.78 -14.42 -5.25
N GLU A 125 -18.36 -13.68 -4.30
CA GLU A 125 -18.16 -13.87 -2.86
C GLU A 125 -18.45 -15.30 -2.41
N SER A 126 -19.48 -15.92 -2.98
CA SER A 126 -19.88 -17.31 -2.68
C SER A 126 -18.93 -18.38 -3.23
N GLU A 127 -18.00 -18.02 -4.12
CA GLU A 127 -17.03 -18.94 -4.70
C GLU A 127 -15.78 -19.12 -3.81
N ILE A 128 -15.54 -18.18 -2.89
CA ILE A 128 -14.39 -18.20 -1.96
C ILE A 128 -14.57 -19.34 -0.94
N LYS A 129 -13.55 -20.18 -0.81
CA LYS A 129 -13.51 -21.32 0.12
C LYS A 129 -12.92 -20.92 1.46
N GLY A 130 -13.52 -21.41 2.55
CA GLY A 130 -13.05 -21.14 3.91
C GLY A 130 -13.53 -19.81 4.48
N ASP A 131 -12.81 -19.28 5.46
CA ASP A 131 -13.13 -17.99 6.09
C ASP A 131 -12.73 -16.83 5.18
N ILE A 132 -13.73 -16.08 4.71
CA ILE A 132 -13.55 -14.87 3.90
C ILE A 132 -13.08 -13.67 4.74
N GLY A 133 -13.25 -13.74 6.06
CA GLY A 133 -12.84 -12.71 7.00
C GLY A 133 -13.74 -11.49 7.03
N GLU A 134 -13.21 -10.41 7.61
CA GLU A 134 -13.92 -9.15 7.83
C GLU A 134 -13.80 -8.24 6.59
N PRO A 135 -14.89 -7.62 6.10
CA PRO A 135 -14.82 -6.62 5.05
C PRO A 135 -13.93 -5.45 5.46
N ILE A 136 -13.09 -4.98 4.54
CA ILE A 136 -12.23 -3.81 4.76
C ILE A 136 -12.21 -2.90 3.55
N THR A 137 -11.85 -1.65 3.75
CA THR A 137 -11.49 -0.77 2.63
C THR A 137 -10.12 -1.16 2.04
N PRO A 138 -9.69 -0.60 0.90
CA PRO A 138 -8.27 -0.55 0.58
C PRO A 138 -7.48 0.05 1.74
N PHE A 139 -6.18 -0.23 1.77
CA PHE A 139 -5.29 0.51 2.66
C PHE A 139 -5.06 1.91 2.10
N TYR A 140 -5.32 2.92 2.93
CA TYR A 140 -5.00 4.32 2.70
C TYR A 140 -3.70 4.66 3.40
N TYR A 141 -2.86 5.40 2.71
CA TYR A 141 -1.48 5.62 3.11
C TYR A 141 -1.30 7.02 3.66
N THR A 142 -0.41 7.14 4.62
CA THR A 142 0.23 8.41 4.92
C THR A 142 1.58 8.49 4.21
N HIS A 143 2.11 9.70 4.10
CA HIS A 143 3.45 9.92 3.58
C HIS A 143 4.30 10.59 4.65
N THR A 144 5.16 9.80 5.26
CA THR A 144 6.14 10.26 6.23
C THR A 144 7.11 11.22 5.58
N ARG A 145 7.15 12.46 6.08
CA ARG A 145 8.23 13.39 5.76
C ARG A 145 9.38 13.05 6.68
N PHE A 146 10.38 12.35 6.14
CA PHE A 146 11.55 11.93 6.92
C PHE A 146 12.40 13.15 7.30
N THR A 147 12.16 13.72 8.47
CA THR A 147 12.83 14.91 9.01
C THR A 147 13.71 14.60 10.21
N VAL A 148 13.53 13.41 10.81
CA VAL A 148 14.35 12.93 11.91
C VAL A 148 15.37 11.89 11.41
N PRO A 149 16.53 11.73 12.07
CA PRO A 149 17.52 10.75 11.65
C PRO A 149 16.96 9.31 11.69
N PHE A 150 17.19 8.54 10.63
CA PHE A 150 16.67 7.16 10.49
C PHE A 150 17.18 6.17 11.55
N PHE A 151 18.43 6.36 12.01
CA PHE A 151 19.14 5.37 12.81
C PHE A 151 19.48 5.88 14.21
N LYS A 152 18.76 6.91 14.68
CA LYS A 152 18.93 7.44 16.03
C LYS A 152 18.11 6.60 17.01
N LYS A 153 18.75 6.18 18.11
CA LYS A 153 18.02 5.68 19.28
C LYS A 153 17.29 6.84 19.95
N ILE A 154 15.97 6.73 20.00
CA ILE A 154 15.06 7.68 20.64
C ILE A 154 14.27 6.95 21.73
N ASN A 155 13.79 7.68 22.73
CA ASN A 155 12.80 7.14 23.67
C ASN A 155 11.43 7.31 23.02
N LEU A 156 11.00 6.31 22.25
CA LEU A 156 9.83 6.48 21.39
C LEU A 156 8.56 6.75 22.20
N VAL A 157 8.37 6.10 23.37
CA VAL A 157 7.18 6.28 24.20
C VAL A 157 7.05 7.73 24.67
N GLU A 158 8.09 8.27 25.30
CA GLU A 158 8.11 9.65 25.81
C GLU A 158 7.93 10.67 24.67
N GLU A 159 8.74 10.55 23.61
CA GLU A 159 8.69 11.48 22.49
C GLU A 159 7.36 11.41 21.73
N PHE A 160 6.73 10.22 21.66
CA PHE A 160 5.42 10.05 21.06
C PHE A 160 4.36 10.86 21.79
N TYR A 161 4.25 10.73 23.12
CA TYR A 161 3.21 11.44 23.89
C TYR A 161 3.42 12.96 23.92
N ASP A 162 4.67 13.41 23.89
CA ASP A 162 5.01 14.84 23.74
C ASP A 162 4.45 15.41 22.42
N LYS A 163 4.50 14.64 21.33
CA LYS A 163 3.97 15.06 20.03
C LYS A 163 2.47 14.84 19.90
N PHE A 164 1.97 13.73 20.43
CA PHE A 164 0.60 13.27 20.28
C PHE A 164 -0.41 14.35 20.68
N GLY A 165 -0.21 15.00 21.83
CA GLY A 165 -1.11 16.06 22.32
C GLY A 165 -1.23 17.29 21.40
N SER A 166 -0.24 17.53 20.54
CA SER A 166 -0.24 18.65 19.59
C SER A 166 -0.74 18.29 18.19
N MET A 167 -0.88 17.00 17.89
CA MET A 167 -1.31 16.51 16.58
C MET A 167 -2.81 16.64 16.40
N LYS A 168 -3.23 17.06 15.20
CA LYS A 168 -4.65 17.05 14.83
C LYS A 168 -5.10 15.64 14.50
N ASN A 169 -6.29 15.30 14.93
CA ASN A 169 -6.94 14.05 14.54
C ASN A 169 -7.76 14.30 13.27
N ASP A 170 -7.06 14.43 12.13
CA ASP A 170 -7.65 14.82 10.86
C ASP A 170 -7.30 13.83 9.76
N LYS A 171 -8.29 13.47 8.94
CA LYS A 171 -8.13 12.60 7.78
C LYS A 171 -7.25 13.20 6.69
N GLU A 172 -6.97 14.50 6.72
CA GLU A 172 -6.05 15.19 5.79
C GLU A 172 -4.65 14.56 5.71
N ILE A 173 -4.24 13.78 6.72
CA ILE A 173 -2.96 13.06 6.68
C ILE A 173 -2.94 11.89 5.69
N LEU A 174 -4.11 11.41 5.25
CA LEU A 174 -4.26 10.30 4.32
C LEU A 174 -4.27 10.78 2.88
N ILE A 175 -3.81 9.91 2.01
CA ILE A 175 -4.05 10.01 0.57
C ILE A 175 -5.21 9.09 0.17
N GLY A 176 -6.19 9.68 -0.52
CA GLY A 176 -7.45 9.04 -0.89
C GLY A 176 -8.51 9.19 0.19
N THR A 177 -9.77 9.03 -0.19
CA THR A 177 -10.92 9.06 0.73
C THR A 177 -11.30 7.64 1.17
N PRO A 178 -11.17 7.29 2.47
CA PRO A 178 -11.64 6.01 3.00
C PRO A 178 -13.16 5.83 2.90
N SER A 179 -13.61 4.83 2.15
CA SER A 179 -15.03 4.45 2.07
C SER A 179 -15.23 2.99 1.65
N PHE A 180 -16.36 2.41 2.06
CA PHE A 180 -16.85 1.11 1.57
C PHE A 180 -17.66 1.23 0.28
N GLU A 181 -18.05 2.45 -0.10
CA GLU A 181 -18.95 2.69 -1.23
C GLU A 181 -18.35 3.71 -2.19
N ALA A 182 -18.63 3.51 -3.48
CA ALA A 182 -18.31 4.43 -4.54
C ALA A 182 -19.59 5.05 -5.10
N GLU A 183 -19.55 6.35 -5.44
CA GLU A 183 -20.67 7.04 -6.10
C GLU A 183 -20.94 6.49 -7.51
N SER A 184 -19.89 6.00 -8.18
CA SER A 184 -19.95 5.38 -9.50
C SER A 184 -18.99 4.19 -9.59
N VAL A 185 -19.42 3.13 -10.28
CA VAL A 185 -18.62 1.93 -10.52
C VAL A 185 -18.10 1.95 -11.95
N TYR A 186 -16.78 1.89 -12.08
CA TYR A 186 -16.08 1.75 -13.35
C TYR A 186 -15.92 0.28 -13.72
N ASP A 187 -16.38 -0.10 -14.91
CA ASP A 187 -16.25 -1.46 -15.45
C ASP A 187 -15.63 -1.51 -16.85
N ASP A 188 -15.25 -0.36 -17.42
CA ASP A 188 -14.66 -0.32 -18.74
C ASP A 188 -13.26 -0.98 -18.75
N PRO A 189 -12.96 -1.87 -19.72
CA PRO A 189 -11.72 -2.63 -19.71
C PRO A 189 -10.44 -1.79 -19.69
N ILE A 190 -10.47 -0.57 -20.22
CA ILE A 190 -9.29 0.32 -20.26
C ILE A 190 -9.00 0.82 -18.84
N THR A 191 -9.99 1.33 -18.13
CA THR A 191 -9.86 1.76 -16.73
C THR A 191 -9.37 0.60 -15.85
N ILE A 192 -9.95 -0.59 -16.01
CA ILE A 192 -9.54 -1.77 -15.25
C ILE A 192 -8.08 -2.17 -15.54
N HIS A 193 -7.65 -2.14 -16.80
CA HIS A 193 -6.25 -2.43 -17.14
C HIS A 193 -5.29 -1.31 -16.72
N ILE A 194 -5.74 -0.05 -16.63
CA ILE A 194 -4.95 1.01 -16.00
C ILE A 194 -4.74 0.70 -14.51
N CYS A 195 -5.74 0.18 -13.79
CA CYS A 195 -5.57 -0.27 -12.40
C CYS A 195 -4.51 -1.39 -12.28
N LYS A 196 -4.52 -2.38 -13.18
CA LYS A 196 -3.45 -3.39 -13.27
C LYS A 196 -2.06 -2.76 -13.37
N TYR A 197 -1.89 -1.81 -14.27
CA TYR A 197 -0.59 -1.15 -14.47
C TYR A 197 -0.25 -0.18 -13.34
N ALA A 198 -1.22 0.37 -12.62
CA ALA A 198 -1.01 1.17 -11.43
C ALA A 198 -0.28 0.36 -10.33
N GLU A 199 -0.63 -0.92 -10.19
CA GLU A 199 0.01 -1.82 -9.22
C GLU A 199 1.38 -2.34 -9.67
N LEU A 200 1.66 -2.37 -10.97
CA LEU A 200 2.86 -2.98 -11.52
C LEU A 200 3.96 -1.97 -11.88
N LEU A 201 3.58 -0.78 -12.36
CA LEU A 201 4.52 0.15 -12.97
C LEU A 201 5.01 1.23 -11.99
N PRO A 202 6.32 1.50 -11.96
CA PRO A 202 6.89 2.55 -11.12
C PRO A 202 6.48 3.96 -11.55
N GLU A 203 6.11 4.15 -12.81
CA GLU A 203 5.63 5.42 -13.33
C GLU A 203 4.38 5.19 -14.20
N LEU A 204 3.35 6.00 -13.93
CA LEU A 204 2.06 5.89 -14.57
C LEU A 204 1.86 7.12 -15.47
N THR A 205 2.49 7.09 -16.65
CA THR A 205 2.36 8.13 -17.67
C THR A 205 1.45 7.67 -18.81
N PRO A 206 0.75 8.59 -19.50
CA PRO A 206 -0.08 8.23 -20.64
C PRO A 206 0.67 7.50 -21.75
N GLY A 207 1.94 7.87 -22.01
CA GLY A 207 2.75 7.25 -23.05
C GLY A 207 3.04 5.78 -22.77
N ILE A 208 3.53 5.47 -21.56
CA ILE A 208 3.81 4.09 -21.13
C ILE A 208 2.53 3.26 -21.14
N LEU A 209 1.43 3.81 -20.60
CA LEU A 209 0.14 3.11 -20.56
C LEU A 209 -0.42 2.84 -21.95
N THR A 210 -0.28 3.76 -22.90
CA THR A 210 -0.78 3.57 -24.27
C THR A 210 -0.09 2.37 -24.92
N GLU A 211 1.24 2.27 -24.81
CA GLU A 211 2.00 1.14 -25.35
C GLU A 211 1.57 -0.19 -24.71
N LYS A 212 1.42 -0.21 -23.38
CA LYS A 212 1.02 -1.40 -22.63
C LYS A 212 -0.41 -1.86 -22.93
N LEU A 213 -1.34 -0.92 -23.01
CA LEU A 213 -2.73 -1.22 -23.36
C LEU A 213 -2.86 -1.65 -24.82
N ASP A 214 -2.12 -1.05 -25.74
CA ASP A 214 -2.10 -1.50 -27.15
C ASP A 214 -1.62 -2.95 -27.27
N GLN A 215 -0.60 -3.34 -26.50
CA GLN A 215 -0.14 -4.73 -26.42
C GLN A 215 -1.21 -5.68 -25.87
N ASP A 216 -1.87 -5.32 -24.76
CA ASP A 216 -2.93 -6.14 -24.14
C ASP A 216 -4.17 -6.28 -25.05
N PHE A 217 -4.52 -5.22 -25.80
CA PHE A 217 -5.73 -5.17 -26.64
C PHE A 217 -5.50 -5.44 -28.13
N LYS A 218 -4.28 -5.74 -28.56
CA LYS A 218 -3.91 -5.96 -29.98
C LYS A 218 -4.84 -6.89 -30.76
N ASN A 219 -5.38 -7.92 -30.09
CA ASN A 219 -6.26 -8.93 -30.70
C ASN A 219 -7.75 -8.73 -30.36
N HIS A 220 -8.10 -7.69 -29.61
CA HIS A 220 -9.46 -7.46 -29.10
C HIS A 220 -10.19 -6.45 -29.97
N LYS A 221 -10.84 -6.95 -31.03
CA LYS A 221 -11.61 -6.13 -31.98
C LYS A 221 -12.68 -5.31 -31.23
N GLY A 222 -12.61 -3.99 -31.36
CA GLY A 222 -13.60 -3.07 -30.82
C GLY A 222 -13.22 -2.35 -29.52
N ILE A 223 -11.98 -2.52 -29.05
CA ILE A 223 -11.35 -1.63 -28.07
C ILE A 223 -10.30 -0.80 -28.81
N GLU A 224 -10.60 0.48 -29.04
CA GLU A 224 -9.64 1.41 -29.62
C GLU A 224 -8.81 2.06 -28.51
N ILE A 225 -7.49 1.95 -28.64
CA ILE A 225 -6.49 2.55 -27.76
C ILE A 225 -5.86 3.74 -28.49
N SER A 226 -5.89 4.91 -27.86
CA SER A 226 -5.21 6.10 -28.34
C SER A 226 -4.63 6.87 -27.16
N TYR A 227 -3.54 7.61 -27.40
CA TYR A 227 -2.85 8.38 -26.36
C TYR A 227 -3.80 9.35 -25.64
N ASP A 228 -4.64 10.08 -26.39
CA ASP A 228 -5.56 11.05 -25.81
C ASP A 228 -6.62 10.38 -24.92
N LYS A 229 -7.15 9.23 -25.36
CA LYS A 229 -8.12 8.47 -24.56
C LYS A 229 -7.51 7.96 -23.26
N VAL A 230 -6.29 7.41 -23.32
CA VAL A 230 -5.56 6.95 -22.13
C VAL A 230 -5.23 8.11 -21.20
N ARG A 231 -4.77 9.26 -21.73
CA ARG A 231 -4.49 10.45 -20.94
C ARG A 231 -5.72 10.97 -20.20
N ILE A 232 -6.84 11.13 -20.90
CA ILE A 232 -8.10 11.63 -20.33
C ILE A 232 -8.58 10.66 -19.24
N THR A 233 -8.59 9.36 -19.54
CA THR A 233 -9.02 8.32 -18.59
C THR A 233 -8.14 8.33 -17.34
N LEU A 234 -6.81 8.34 -17.50
CA LEU A 234 -5.87 8.36 -16.39
C LEU A 234 -6.05 9.59 -15.49
N ASN A 235 -6.20 10.78 -16.09
CA ASN A 235 -6.37 12.02 -15.32
C ASN A 235 -7.68 11.98 -14.52
N ARG A 236 -8.78 11.58 -15.17
CA ARG A 236 -10.08 11.40 -14.51
C ARG A 236 -9.98 10.39 -13.35
N MET A 237 -9.31 9.25 -13.56
CA MET A 237 -9.14 8.24 -12.51
C MET A 237 -8.37 8.77 -11.28
N LYS A 238 -7.44 9.71 -11.47
CA LYS A 238 -6.72 10.37 -10.37
C LYS A 238 -7.58 11.41 -9.67
N GLU A 239 -8.31 12.23 -10.43
CA GLU A 239 -9.20 13.27 -9.91
C GLU A 239 -10.35 12.66 -9.10
N GLU A 240 -10.90 11.55 -9.58
CA GLU A 240 -11.99 10.83 -8.92
C GLU A 240 -11.49 9.75 -7.95
N GLU A 241 -10.19 9.70 -7.62
CA GLU A 241 -9.61 8.72 -6.67
C GLU A 241 -9.93 7.24 -6.97
N VAL A 242 -10.16 6.89 -8.24
CA VAL A 242 -10.22 5.48 -8.71
C VAL A 242 -8.85 4.83 -8.52
N ILE A 243 -7.79 5.61 -8.70
CA ILE A 243 -6.45 5.29 -8.25
C ILE A 243 -5.93 6.43 -7.38
N PHE A 244 -5.13 6.09 -6.37
CA PHE A 244 -4.49 7.06 -5.50
C PHE A 244 -3.03 6.65 -5.26
N PRO A 245 -2.12 7.62 -5.00
CA PRO A 245 -0.74 7.31 -4.67
C PRO A 245 -0.64 6.37 -3.46
N ARG A 246 0.24 5.37 -3.55
CA ARG A 246 0.60 4.52 -2.41
C ARG A 246 2.01 4.80 -1.94
N ASN A 247 2.23 4.64 -0.64
CA ASN A 247 3.59 4.55 -0.11
C ASN A 247 4.18 3.19 -0.50
N ALA A 248 5.02 3.20 -1.53
CA ALA A 248 5.65 2.01 -2.09
C ALA A 248 6.98 1.67 -1.42
N LEU A 249 7.38 2.37 -0.34
CA LEU A 249 8.64 2.08 0.34
C LEU A 249 8.59 0.70 1.00
N ASN A 250 9.68 -0.05 0.83
CA ASN A 250 9.93 -1.28 1.57
C ASN A 250 11.21 -1.13 2.39
N PHE A 251 11.08 -0.98 3.70
CA PHE A 251 12.24 -0.85 4.59
C PHE A 251 12.68 -2.15 5.26
N GLU A 252 12.20 -3.32 4.83
CA GLU A 252 12.67 -4.62 5.35
C GLU A 252 14.20 -4.77 5.26
N ARG A 253 14.82 -4.23 4.20
CA ARG A 253 16.28 -4.22 4.01
C ARG A 253 17.04 -3.30 4.98
N LEU A 254 16.34 -2.43 5.70
CA LEU A 254 16.88 -1.48 6.68
C LEU A 254 16.59 -1.93 8.12
N SER A 255 16.38 -3.23 8.34
CA SER A 255 16.01 -3.80 9.64
C SER A 255 14.69 -3.25 10.19
N TYR A 256 13.74 -2.93 9.30
CA TYR A 256 12.37 -2.69 9.73
C TYR A 256 11.58 -4.00 9.77
N GLN A 257 10.63 -4.05 10.70
CA GLN A 257 9.61 -5.07 10.78
C GLN A 257 8.23 -4.42 10.57
N ALA A 258 7.25 -5.23 10.18
CA ALA A 258 5.87 -4.81 10.05
C ALA A 258 4.96 -5.52 11.06
N ALA A 259 3.91 -4.80 11.47
CA ALA A 259 2.79 -5.39 12.19
C ALA A 259 1.49 -4.90 11.57
N LEU A 260 0.51 -5.79 11.54
CA LEU A 260 -0.88 -5.43 11.31
C LEU A 260 -1.62 -5.43 12.65
N VAL A 261 -2.23 -4.30 12.99
CA VAL A 261 -2.87 -4.11 14.29
C VAL A 261 -4.35 -3.83 14.08
N ARG A 262 -5.21 -4.66 14.65
CA ARG A 262 -6.64 -4.35 14.79
C ARG A 262 -6.81 -3.49 16.04
N ILE A 263 -7.20 -2.24 15.86
CA ILE A 263 -7.30 -1.24 16.93
C ILE A 263 -8.69 -0.60 16.94
N LYS A 264 -9.21 -0.32 18.13
CA LYS A 264 -10.46 0.41 18.34
C LYS A 264 -10.18 1.76 19.00
N THR A 265 -10.32 2.85 18.26
CA THR A 265 -9.99 4.20 18.76
C THR A 265 -10.63 5.30 17.92
N LYS A 266 -10.93 6.44 18.54
CA LYS A 266 -11.35 7.65 17.82
C LYS A 266 -10.18 8.51 17.34
N GLU A 267 -8.96 8.17 17.74
CA GLU A 267 -7.76 8.99 17.54
C GLU A 267 -6.82 8.43 16.48
N ILE A 268 -7.33 7.55 15.58
CA ILE A 268 -6.49 6.81 14.63
C ILE A 268 -5.63 7.72 13.75
N TYR A 269 -6.18 8.86 13.29
CA TYR A 269 -5.42 9.78 12.47
C TYR A 269 -4.32 10.47 13.27
N ARG A 270 -4.61 10.88 14.51
CA ARG A 270 -3.60 11.44 15.41
C ARG A 270 -2.47 10.43 15.67
N ILE A 271 -2.79 9.15 15.88
CA ILE A 271 -1.82 8.07 16.07
C ILE A 271 -0.91 7.94 14.85
N MET A 272 -1.51 7.79 13.67
CA MET A 272 -0.76 7.65 12.41
C MET A 272 0.13 8.88 12.14
N GLY A 273 -0.42 10.08 12.31
CA GLY A 273 0.32 11.33 12.14
C GLY A 273 1.49 11.44 13.11
N THR A 274 1.32 11.01 14.35
CA THR A 274 2.39 11.02 15.36
C THR A 274 3.48 10.00 15.02
N PHE A 275 3.13 8.76 14.65
CA PHE A 275 4.11 7.75 14.25
C PHE A 275 4.95 8.19 13.04
N ASN A 276 4.34 8.90 12.09
CA ASN A 276 5.07 9.41 10.93
C ASN A 276 6.19 10.39 11.30
N GLU A 277 6.11 11.11 12.42
CA GLU A 277 7.21 11.98 12.87
C GLU A 277 8.48 11.20 13.27
N PHE A 278 8.35 9.89 13.46
CA PHE A 278 9.42 9.02 13.94
C PHE A 278 9.91 8.03 12.86
N ASN A 279 9.72 8.36 11.57
CA ASN A 279 10.08 7.50 10.43
C ASN A 279 9.38 6.13 10.41
N LEU A 280 8.26 5.98 11.13
CA LEU A 280 7.39 4.81 11.00
C LEU A 280 6.48 5.02 9.79
N LEU A 281 6.27 3.97 9.01
CA LEU A 281 5.36 4.00 7.86
C LEU A 281 4.01 3.45 8.29
N THR A 282 2.95 4.24 8.12
CA THR A 282 1.61 3.84 8.52
C THR A 282 0.65 3.80 7.33
N ARG A 283 -0.23 2.81 7.33
CA ARG A 283 -1.39 2.74 6.43
C ARG A 283 -2.57 2.11 7.18
N MET A 284 -3.79 2.51 6.82
CA MET A 284 -4.99 2.04 7.51
C MET A 284 -6.06 1.55 6.55
N ALA A 285 -6.83 0.56 6.98
CA ALA A 285 -8.10 0.19 6.36
C ALA A 285 -9.23 0.33 7.37
N LEU A 286 -10.40 0.81 6.92
CA LEU A 286 -11.61 0.84 7.73
C LEU A 286 -12.21 -0.56 7.85
N THR A 287 -12.92 -0.79 8.94
CA THR A 287 -13.87 -1.90 9.09
C THR A 287 -15.32 -1.35 9.08
N PRO A 288 -16.35 -2.21 8.98
CA PRO A 288 -17.74 -1.76 9.10
C PRO A 288 -18.06 -1.15 10.47
N ASP A 289 -17.29 -1.47 11.53
CA ASP A 289 -17.37 -0.77 12.81
C ASP A 289 -16.61 0.57 12.74
N GLN A 290 -17.31 1.68 12.95
CA GLN A 290 -16.82 3.04 12.70
C GLN A 290 -15.56 3.41 13.49
N ASP A 291 -15.37 2.82 14.66
CA ASP A 291 -14.23 3.08 15.54
C ASP A 291 -13.16 1.99 15.47
N THR A 292 -13.32 0.96 14.62
CA THR A 292 -12.37 -0.14 14.49
C THR A 292 -11.64 -0.09 13.15
N PHE A 293 -10.31 -0.24 13.22
CA PHE A 293 -9.41 -0.09 12.09
C PHE A 293 -8.39 -1.22 12.04
N TYR A 294 -7.92 -1.52 10.83
CA TYR A 294 -6.67 -2.25 10.64
C TYR A 294 -5.56 -1.26 10.33
N LEU A 295 -4.66 -1.06 11.28
CA LEU A 295 -3.48 -0.22 11.18
C LEU A 295 -2.27 -1.10 10.85
N PHE A 296 -1.70 -0.93 9.67
CA PHE A 296 -0.41 -1.53 9.34
C PHE A 296 0.69 -0.51 9.63
N ILE A 297 1.72 -0.95 10.36
CA ILE A 297 2.86 -0.11 10.76
C ILE A 297 4.14 -0.83 10.36
N GLN A 298 5.05 -0.12 9.71
CA GLN A 298 6.43 -0.55 9.53
C GLN A 298 7.33 0.29 10.43
N TYR A 299 8.12 -0.36 11.29
CA TYR A 299 8.96 0.27 12.31
C TYR A 299 10.36 -0.35 12.34
N PRO A 300 11.40 0.39 12.75
CA PRO A 300 12.71 -0.19 13.04
C PRO A 300 12.59 -1.31 14.07
N PHE A 301 13.24 -2.44 13.85
CA PHE A 301 13.12 -3.64 14.69
C PHE A 301 13.33 -3.36 16.19
N TYR A 302 14.28 -2.47 16.53
CA TYR A 302 14.58 -2.10 17.91
C TYR A 302 13.49 -1.26 18.60
N GLN A 303 12.54 -0.68 17.86
CA GLN A 303 11.42 0.11 18.38
C GLN A 303 10.14 -0.71 18.56
N PHE A 304 10.18 -2.01 18.28
CA PHE A 304 9.03 -2.89 18.42
C PHE A 304 8.36 -2.80 19.81
N PRO A 305 9.09 -2.92 20.94
CA PRO A 305 8.47 -2.89 22.26
C PRO A 305 7.73 -1.58 22.52
N ASP A 306 8.39 -0.45 22.24
CA ASP A 306 7.85 0.89 22.47
C ASP A 306 6.60 1.15 21.62
N ALA A 307 6.60 0.74 20.34
CA ALA A 307 5.44 0.89 19.47
C ALA A 307 4.24 0.08 19.97
N MET A 308 4.47 -1.14 20.47
CA MET A 308 3.40 -1.96 21.04
C MET A 308 2.91 -1.43 22.40
N GLU A 309 3.80 -0.88 23.21
CA GLU A 309 3.44 -0.22 24.49
C GLU A 309 2.50 0.96 24.26
N ILE A 310 2.85 1.86 23.33
CA ILE A 310 2.00 2.99 22.93
C ILE A 310 0.62 2.50 22.48
N LEU A 311 0.56 1.47 21.64
CA LEU A 311 -0.71 0.92 21.17
C LEU A 311 -1.51 0.27 22.30
N ALA A 312 -0.85 -0.41 23.25
CA ALA A 312 -1.48 -1.00 24.43
C ALA A 312 -2.08 0.06 25.36
N GLU A 313 -1.40 1.19 25.53
CA GLU A 313 -1.90 2.30 26.35
C GLU A 313 -3.09 3.01 25.68
N LEU A 314 -3.05 3.19 24.36
CA LEU A 314 -4.12 3.87 23.60
C LEU A 314 -5.35 2.98 23.36
N ASP A 315 -5.15 1.67 23.16
CA ASP A 315 -6.19 0.66 23.09
C ASP A 315 -5.70 -0.65 23.74
N PRO A 316 -6.03 -0.90 25.01
CA PRO A 316 -5.65 -2.12 25.72
C PRO A 316 -6.21 -3.41 25.11
N THR A 317 -7.19 -3.31 24.20
CA THR A 317 -7.84 -4.44 23.56
C THR A 317 -7.35 -4.71 22.14
N HIS A 318 -6.35 -3.95 21.67
CA HIS A 318 -5.82 -4.11 20.33
C HIS A 318 -5.27 -5.53 20.13
N LYS A 319 -5.30 -5.99 18.88
CA LYS A 319 -4.67 -7.26 18.47
C LYS A 319 -3.59 -6.97 17.46
N ALA A 320 -2.34 -7.28 17.82
CA ALA A 320 -1.19 -7.13 16.94
C ALA A 320 -0.80 -8.47 16.30
N TYR A 321 -0.69 -8.48 14.98
CA TYR A 321 -0.22 -9.60 14.16
C TYR A 321 1.13 -9.21 13.60
N ILE A 322 2.20 -9.74 14.20
CA ILE A 322 3.57 -9.37 13.86
C ILE A 322 3.99 -10.17 12.63
N GLU A 323 4.31 -9.49 11.54
CA GLU A 323 4.70 -10.14 10.30
C GLU A 323 6.08 -10.81 10.46
N THR A 324 6.15 -12.10 10.11
CA THR A 324 7.34 -12.93 10.32
C THR A 324 7.91 -13.52 9.03
N LYS A 325 7.04 -13.86 8.07
CA LYS A 325 7.46 -14.44 6.81
C LYS A 325 6.47 -14.14 5.70
N PHE A 326 6.94 -13.41 4.70
CA PHE A 326 6.21 -13.19 3.46
C PHE A 326 5.99 -14.51 2.72
N VAL A 327 4.75 -14.78 2.33
CA VAL A 327 4.37 -15.99 1.59
C VAL A 327 4.05 -15.64 0.14
N PHE A 328 3.14 -14.67 -0.06
CA PHE A 328 2.62 -14.35 -1.39
C PHE A 328 2.04 -12.95 -1.44
N SER A 329 2.21 -12.28 -2.59
CA SER A 329 1.46 -11.09 -2.96
C SER A 329 1.31 -11.10 -4.47
N ASP A 330 0.10 -10.81 -4.93
CA ASP A 330 -0.21 -10.69 -6.34
C ASP A 330 -1.16 -9.52 -6.56
N THR A 331 -1.23 -9.07 -7.81
CA THR A 331 -2.19 -8.08 -8.26
C THR A 331 -3.61 -8.67 -8.27
N ILE A 332 -4.60 -7.79 -8.32
CA ILE A 332 -5.99 -8.19 -8.52
C ILE A 332 -6.11 -8.99 -9.84
N TYR A 333 -7.00 -10.00 -9.89
CA TYR A 333 -7.25 -10.77 -11.11
C TYR A 333 -8.00 -9.97 -12.18
N TYR A 334 -7.36 -9.02 -12.84
CA TYR A 334 -8.03 -8.07 -13.76
C TYR A 334 -8.65 -8.68 -15.03
N GLN A 335 -8.32 -9.95 -15.33
CA GLN A 335 -8.82 -10.67 -16.50
C GLN A 335 -10.36 -10.77 -16.54
N TRP A 336 -11.02 -10.76 -15.37
CA TRP A 336 -12.49 -10.81 -15.28
C TRP A 336 -13.17 -9.70 -16.10
N SER A 337 -12.55 -8.52 -16.20
CA SER A 337 -13.14 -7.35 -16.89
C SER A 337 -13.25 -7.57 -18.39
N LEU A 338 -12.21 -8.15 -18.98
CA LEU A 338 -12.20 -8.52 -20.38
C LEU A 338 -13.20 -9.64 -20.66
N GLU A 339 -13.29 -10.63 -19.77
CA GLU A 339 -14.28 -11.71 -19.88
C GLU A 339 -15.71 -11.19 -19.86
N LYS A 340 -16.03 -10.24 -18.96
CA LYS A 340 -17.34 -9.58 -18.91
C LYS A 340 -17.62 -8.78 -20.18
N PHE A 341 -16.66 -7.98 -20.65
CA PHE A 341 -16.82 -7.18 -21.86
C PHE A 341 -17.07 -8.03 -23.11
N LEU A 342 -16.37 -9.17 -23.24
CA LEU A 342 -16.58 -10.09 -24.37
C LEU A 342 -17.95 -10.77 -24.28
N LYS A 343 -18.37 -11.21 -23.09
CA LYS A 343 -19.68 -11.83 -22.86
C LYS A 343 -20.84 -10.90 -23.20
N SER A 344 -20.73 -9.60 -22.88
CA SER A 344 -21.80 -8.63 -23.17
C SER A 344 -21.96 -8.38 -24.68
N ARG A 345 -20.87 -8.44 -25.45
CA ARG A 345 -20.91 -8.28 -26.92
C ARG A 345 -21.35 -9.51 -27.70
N CYS A 346 -21.27 -10.71 -27.13
CA CYS A 346 -21.82 -11.93 -27.77
C CYS A 346 -23.33 -12.11 -27.52
N ARG A 347 -23.94 -11.30 -26.64
CA ARG A 347 -25.37 -11.36 -26.31
C ARG A 347 -26.23 -10.28 -26.98
N GLY A 348 -25.62 -9.38 -27.75
CA GLY A 348 -26.28 -8.41 -28.63
C GLY A 348 -25.99 -8.74 -30.07
#